data_AF-A0A934LAN9-F1
#
_entry.id   AF-A0A934LAN9-F1
#
_cell.length_a   1.000
_cell.length_b   1.000
_cell.length_c   1.000
_cell.angle_alpha   90.00
_cell.angle_beta   90.00
_cell.angle_gamma   90.00
#
_symmetry.space_group_name_H-M   'P 1'
#
loop_
_entity.id
_entity.type
_entity.pdbx_description
1 polymer ?
#
loop_
_entity_poly.entity_id
_entity_poly.type
_entity_poly.pdbx_seq_one_letter_code
_entity_poly.pdbx_strand_id
1 'polypeptide(L)'
;MDAQRWKLPAIIAAVILVGGTLAGILWIGANKLEGTPGFFGPAPLIADINLALEILLVAGLTFGFFLARSGNIDAHQYNQTTWVLLNVVLVAFIMAASMQDVRPAKMADFAEARIGITWLHALAGSFTVVSGLWIVLQMNGIVPKRWRIKWWKNLMRATLAGYWIVALGGIATYYFWYVG
;
A
#
# COMPACT_ATOMS: atom_id res chain seq x y z
N MET A 1 26.41 15.42 7.22
CA MET A 1 25.08 16.07 7.10
C MET A 1 24.23 15.54 8.23
N ASP A 2 23.73 16.40 9.12
CA ASP A 2 23.05 15.96 10.34
C ASP A 2 21.71 15.28 10.03
N ALA A 3 21.58 14.02 10.47
CA ALA A 3 20.37 13.20 10.43
C ALA A 3 19.13 13.93 11.02
N GLN A 4 19.38 14.86 11.95
CA GLN A 4 18.35 15.62 12.65
C GLN A 4 17.52 16.53 11.73
N ARG A 5 18.11 17.04 10.63
CA ARG A 5 17.48 18.07 9.78
C ARG A 5 16.20 17.59 9.08
N TRP A 6 16.14 16.31 8.70
CA TRP A 6 15.05 15.76 7.90
C TRP A 6 13.95 15.10 8.73
N LYS A 7 14.22 14.83 10.02
CA LYS A 7 13.32 14.08 10.88
C LYS A 7 11.97 14.76 11.06
N LEU A 8 11.95 16.01 11.49
CA LEU A 8 10.69 16.72 11.76
C LEU A 8 9.86 16.95 10.48
N PRO A 9 10.45 17.46 9.36
CA PRO A 9 9.70 17.59 8.11
C PRO A 9 9.15 16.26 7.61
N ALA A 10 9.92 15.17 7.69
CA ALA A 10 9.47 13.86 7.24
C ALA A 10 8.33 13.30 8.10
N ILE A 11 8.39 13.48 9.43
CA ILE A 11 7.30 13.08 10.33
C ILE A 11 6.03 13.89 10.03
N ILE A 12 6.15 15.21 9.86
CA ILE A 12 5.00 16.06 9.52
C ILE A 12 4.38 15.61 8.19
N ALA A 13 5.19 15.41 7.16
CA ALA A 13 4.73 14.92 5.87
C ALA A 13 4.06 13.55 5.99
N ALA A 14 4.61 12.64 6.80
CA ALA A 14 4.03 11.32 7.04
C ALA A 14 2.67 11.41 7.74
N VAL A 15 2.55 12.23 8.79
CA VAL A 15 1.30 12.43 9.53
C VAL A 15 0.23 13.04 8.62
N ILE A 16 0.58 14.06 7.83
CA ILE A 16 -0.35 14.69 6.89
C ILE A 16 -0.79 13.68 5.83
N LEU A 17 0.15 12.96 5.20
CA LEU A 17 -0.17 12.02 4.13
C LEU A 17 -1.01 10.84 4.65
N VAL A 18 -0.53 10.14 5.68
CA VAL A 18 -1.19 8.94 6.21
C VAL A 18 -2.47 9.30 6.95
N GLY A 19 -2.39 10.28 7.86
CA GLY A 19 -3.53 10.74 8.64
C GLY A 19 -4.59 11.42 7.79
N GLY A 20 -4.18 12.26 6.83
CA GLY A 20 -5.08 12.90 5.87
C GLY A 20 -5.76 11.89 4.95
N THR A 21 -5.02 10.88 4.46
CA THR A 21 -5.61 9.78 3.68
C THR A 21 -6.63 9.01 4.49
N LEU A 22 -6.30 8.60 5.72
CA LEU A 22 -7.23 7.89 6.59
C LEU A 22 -8.48 8.73 6.88
N ALA A 23 -8.30 9.99 7.25
CA ALA A 23 -9.41 10.91 7.50
C ALA A 23 -10.29 11.08 6.25
N GLY A 24 -9.68 11.20 5.07
CA GLY A 24 -10.39 11.30 3.79
C GLY A 24 -11.22 10.05 3.48
N ILE A 25 -10.64 8.85 3.64
CA ILE A 25 -11.34 7.57 3.44
C ILE A 25 -12.53 7.46 4.41
N LEU A 26 -12.31 7.74 5.70
CA LEU A 26 -13.37 7.67 6.70
C LEU A 26 -14.49 8.70 6.43
N TRP A 27 -14.13 9.90 5.98
CA TRP A 27 -15.10 10.92 5.60
C TRP A 27 -15.91 10.52 4.37
N ILE A 28 -15.27 9.94 3.34
CA ILE A 28 -15.95 9.41 2.15
C ILE A 28 -16.96 8.33 2.54
N GLY A 29 -16.54 7.37 3.37
CA GLY A 29 -17.42 6.29 3.85
C GLY A 29 -18.57 6.79 4.71
N ALA A 30 -18.30 7.71 5.66
CA ALA A 30 -19.33 8.31 6.52
C ALA A 30 -20.40 9.07 5.73
N ASN A 31 -20.04 9.64 4.58
CA ASN A 31 -20.95 10.36 3.69
C ASN A 31 -21.46 9.50 2.51
N LYS A 32 -21.15 8.20 2.49
CA LYS A 32 -21.57 7.24 1.44
C LYS A 32 -21.17 7.68 0.02
N LEU A 33 -20.00 8.30 -0.11
CA LEU A 33 -19.49 8.79 -1.39
C LEU A 33 -18.66 7.75 -2.16
N GLU A 34 -18.44 6.56 -1.59
CA GLU A 34 -17.56 5.53 -2.15
C GLU A 34 -17.96 5.14 -3.59
N GLY A 35 -19.27 5.00 -3.82
CA GLY A 35 -19.87 4.60 -5.09
C GLY A 35 -20.18 5.74 -6.06
N THR A 36 -19.93 7.01 -5.70
CA THR A 36 -20.20 8.13 -6.61
C THR A 36 -19.21 8.12 -7.78
N PRO A 37 -19.53 8.76 -8.92
CA PRO A 37 -18.60 8.83 -10.04
C PRO A 37 -17.21 9.34 -9.63
N GLY A 38 -16.18 8.66 -10.11
CA GLY A 38 -14.79 9.05 -9.93
C GLY A 38 -14.35 10.17 -10.88
N PHE A 39 -13.02 10.35 -10.98
CA PHE A 39 -12.35 11.37 -11.79
C PHE A 39 -11.49 10.81 -12.94
N PHE A 40 -11.27 9.49 -13.02
CA PHE A 40 -10.58 8.82 -14.12
C PHE A 40 -11.53 8.22 -15.17
N GLY A 41 -12.84 8.29 -14.95
CA GLY A 41 -13.86 7.87 -15.92
C GLY A 41 -15.05 7.19 -15.24
N PRO A 42 -15.46 5.99 -15.72
CA PRO A 42 -16.67 5.31 -15.24
C PRO A 42 -16.54 4.66 -13.85
N ALA A 43 -15.32 4.57 -13.31
CA ALA A 43 -15.08 3.92 -12.04
C ALA A 43 -15.64 4.71 -10.83
N PRO A 44 -15.97 4.02 -9.73
CA PRO A 44 -16.34 4.68 -8.47
C PRO A 44 -15.22 5.52 -7.88
N LEU A 45 -15.58 6.59 -7.16
CA LEU A 45 -14.66 7.51 -6.50
C LEU A 45 -13.61 6.79 -5.65
N ILE A 46 -14.01 5.77 -4.88
CA ILE A 46 -13.07 5.05 -4.01
C ILE A 46 -12.05 4.23 -4.81
N ALA A 47 -12.44 3.71 -5.98
CA ALA A 47 -11.54 2.95 -6.85
C ALA A 47 -10.47 3.87 -7.45
N ASP A 48 -10.85 5.08 -7.88
CA ASP A 48 -9.93 6.08 -8.44
C ASP A 48 -8.93 6.59 -7.41
N ILE A 49 -9.42 6.88 -6.19
CA ILE A 49 -8.57 7.29 -5.07
C ILE A 49 -7.57 6.18 -4.76
N ASN A 50 -8.01 4.92 -4.68
CA ASN A 50 -7.12 3.80 -4.41
C ASN A 50 -6.07 3.65 -5.50
N LEU A 51 -6.46 3.70 -6.77
CA LEU A 51 -5.54 3.61 -7.91
C LEU A 51 -4.49 4.74 -7.88
N ALA A 52 -4.94 5.99 -7.68
CA ALA A 52 -4.04 7.13 -7.61
C ALA A 52 -3.04 7.01 -6.45
N LEU A 53 -3.51 6.61 -5.27
CA LEU A 53 -2.66 6.41 -4.10
C LEU A 53 -1.72 5.22 -4.26
N GLU A 54 -2.14 4.15 -4.94
CA GLU A 54 -1.30 3.00 -5.27
C GLU A 54 -0.16 3.38 -6.22
N ILE A 55 -0.44 4.17 -7.26
CA ILE A 55 0.59 4.69 -8.18
C ILE A 55 1.60 5.57 -7.42
N LEU A 56 1.12 6.49 -6.59
CA LEU A 56 1.98 7.32 -5.75
C LEU A 56 2.80 6.48 -4.78
N LEU A 57 2.21 5.42 -4.23
CA LEU A 57 2.86 4.52 -3.31
C LEU A 57 4.03 3.77 -3.93
N VAL A 58 3.85 3.13 -5.09
CA VAL A 58 4.96 2.42 -5.74
C VAL A 58 6.03 3.38 -6.24
N ALA A 59 5.65 4.58 -6.69
CA ALA A 59 6.61 5.64 -7.01
C ALA A 59 7.41 6.06 -5.77
N GLY A 60 6.75 6.25 -4.63
CA GLY A 60 7.34 6.62 -3.36
C GLY A 60 8.28 5.56 -2.76
N LEU A 61 7.88 4.29 -2.81
CA LEU A 61 8.74 3.17 -2.41
C LEU A 61 9.99 3.07 -3.30
N THR A 62 9.82 3.27 -4.61
CA THR A 62 10.92 3.28 -5.60
C THR A 62 11.85 4.47 -5.39
N PHE A 63 11.32 5.65 -5.10
CA PHE A 63 12.11 6.81 -4.70
C PHE A 63 12.95 6.50 -3.44
N GLY A 64 12.34 5.85 -2.44
CA GLY A 64 13.07 5.40 -1.26
C GLY A 64 14.19 4.41 -1.57
N PHE A 65 14.03 3.52 -2.57
CA PHE A 65 15.12 2.66 -3.03
C PHE A 65 16.31 3.49 -3.54
N PHE A 66 16.07 4.55 -4.30
CA PHE A 66 17.13 5.45 -4.76
C PHE A 66 17.82 6.18 -3.61
N LEU A 67 17.07 6.66 -2.59
CA LEU A 67 17.66 7.25 -1.38
C LEU A 67 18.67 6.31 -0.71
N ALA A 68 18.34 5.02 -0.58
CA ALA A 68 19.25 4.03 -0.02
C ALA A 68 20.48 3.81 -0.91
N ARG A 69 20.31 3.81 -2.23
CA ARG A 69 21.42 3.66 -3.19
C ARG A 69 22.37 4.85 -3.19
N SER A 70 21.84 6.05 -2.94
CA SER A 70 22.62 7.28 -2.75
C SER A 70 23.25 7.40 -1.35
N GLY A 71 23.11 6.40 -0.49
CA GLY A 71 23.67 6.40 0.88
C GLY A 71 22.88 7.23 1.90
N ASN A 72 21.74 7.80 1.52
CA ASN A 72 20.90 8.58 2.43
C ASN A 72 19.93 7.66 3.19
N ILE A 73 20.49 6.88 4.12
CA ILE A 73 19.78 5.81 4.83
C ILE A 73 18.68 6.34 5.76
N ASP A 74 18.91 7.47 6.43
CA ASP A 74 17.90 8.05 7.32
C ASP A 74 16.67 8.51 6.53
N ALA A 75 16.88 9.23 5.42
CA ALA A 75 15.77 9.65 4.56
C ALA A 75 15.04 8.44 3.96
N HIS A 76 15.77 7.40 3.54
CA HIS A 76 15.18 6.14 3.11
C HIS A 76 14.28 5.55 4.20
N GLN A 77 14.75 5.51 5.46
CA GLN A 77 13.98 4.95 6.56
C GLN A 77 12.67 5.71 6.81
N TYR A 78 12.70 7.04 6.86
CA TYR A 78 11.47 7.82 7.00
C TYR A 78 10.54 7.63 5.80
N ASN A 79 11.06 7.70 4.58
CA ASN A 79 10.27 7.51 3.36
C ASN A 79 9.59 6.13 3.33
N GLN A 80 10.32 5.05 3.56
CA GLN A 80 9.76 3.70 3.56
C GLN A 80 8.72 3.53 4.66
N THR A 81 8.97 4.08 5.85
CA THR A 81 7.99 4.03 6.95
C THR A 81 6.70 4.72 6.55
N THR A 82 6.76 5.91 5.96
CA THR A 82 5.59 6.65 5.48
C THR A 82 4.77 5.86 4.48
N TRP A 83 5.40 5.35 3.41
CA TRP A 83 4.69 4.67 2.33
C TRP A 83 4.14 3.30 2.75
N VAL A 84 4.84 2.56 3.61
CA VAL A 84 4.32 1.31 4.18
C VAL A 84 3.13 1.58 5.10
N LEU A 85 3.18 2.62 5.93
CA LEU A 85 2.03 2.99 6.76
C LEU A 85 0.83 3.46 5.93
N LEU A 86 1.07 4.21 4.84
CA LEU A 86 0.02 4.52 3.88
C LEU A 86 -0.58 3.22 3.31
N ASN A 87 0.26 2.26 2.89
CA ASN A 87 -0.23 0.98 2.36
C ASN A 87 -1.13 0.25 3.35
N VAL A 88 -0.72 0.20 4.63
CA VAL A 88 -1.52 -0.43 5.69
C VAL A 88 -2.91 0.20 5.78
N VAL A 89 -3.01 1.54 5.66
CA VAL A 89 -4.31 2.22 5.61
C VAL A 89 -5.12 1.80 4.37
N LEU A 90 -4.53 1.79 3.17
CA LEU A 90 -5.24 1.41 1.95
C LEU A 90 -5.77 -0.04 2.03
N VAL A 91 -4.94 -0.97 2.49
CA VAL A 91 -5.32 -2.38 2.65
C VAL A 91 -6.39 -2.55 3.73
N ALA A 92 -6.23 -1.91 4.89
CA ALA A 92 -7.16 -2.08 6.01
C ALA A 92 -8.53 -1.46 5.75
N PHE A 93 -8.61 -0.33 5.03
CA PHE A 93 -9.85 0.43 4.90
C PHE A 93 -10.47 0.37 3.50
N ILE A 94 -9.68 0.27 2.43
CA ILE A 94 -10.22 0.19 1.07
C ILE A 94 -10.30 -1.27 0.63
N MET A 95 -9.18 -2.01 0.67
CA MET A 95 -9.17 -3.39 0.19
C MET A 95 -10.11 -4.27 1.02
N ALA A 96 -10.05 -4.19 2.35
CA ALA A 96 -10.93 -4.98 3.23
C ALA A 96 -12.42 -4.71 3.02
N ALA A 97 -12.79 -3.46 2.71
CA ALA A 97 -14.16 -3.09 2.36
C ALA A 97 -14.56 -3.65 0.98
N SER A 98 -13.70 -3.55 -0.02
CA SER A 98 -13.94 -4.11 -1.36
C SER A 98 -14.08 -5.65 -1.35
N MET A 99 -13.36 -6.33 -0.46
CA MET A 99 -13.46 -7.80 -0.32
C MET A 99 -14.86 -8.28 0.08
N GLN A 100 -15.74 -7.40 0.57
CA GLN A 100 -17.13 -7.73 0.88
C GLN A 100 -17.93 -8.08 -0.39
N ASP A 101 -17.59 -7.46 -1.52
CA ASP A 101 -18.29 -7.61 -2.81
C ASP A 101 -17.89 -8.88 -3.58
N VAL A 102 -16.88 -9.61 -3.09
CA VAL A 102 -16.30 -10.81 -3.72
C VAL A 102 -16.17 -11.95 -2.72
N ARG A 103 -17.04 -12.01 -1.72
CA ARG A 103 -17.07 -13.10 -0.72
C ARG A 103 -17.48 -14.41 -1.38
N PRO A 104 -16.62 -15.46 -1.38
CA PRO A 104 -16.99 -16.76 -1.92
C PRO A 104 -17.93 -17.47 -0.94
N ALA A 105 -19.01 -18.06 -1.45
CA ALA A 105 -19.90 -18.91 -0.67
C ALA A 105 -19.46 -20.38 -0.70
N LYS A 106 -18.79 -20.79 -1.79
CA LYS A 106 -18.26 -22.15 -2.02
C LYS A 106 -16.97 -22.11 -2.82
N MET A 107 -16.20 -23.20 -2.78
CA MET A 107 -14.90 -23.27 -3.49
C MET A 107 -15.02 -23.10 -5.01
N ALA A 108 -16.15 -23.47 -5.60
CA ALA A 108 -16.39 -23.30 -7.03
C ALA A 108 -16.44 -21.81 -7.46
N ASP A 109 -16.72 -20.88 -6.53
CA ASP A 109 -16.83 -19.46 -6.85
C ASP A 109 -15.47 -18.85 -7.23
N PHE A 110 -14.35 -19.46 -6.82
CA PHE A 110 -13.01 -19.03 -7.24
C PHE A 110 -12.74 -19.25 -8.73
N ALA A 111 -13.57 -20.03 -9.44
CA ALA A 111 -13.51 -20.15 -10.89
C ALA A 111 -14.04 -18.90 -11.61
N GLU A 112 -14.83 -18.06 -10.92
CA GLU A 112 -15.25 -16.76 -11.44
C GLU A 112 -14.07 -15.78 -11.41
N ALA A 113 -13.73 -15.20 -12.56
CA ALA A 113 -12.55 -14.34 -12.71
C ALA A 113 -12.54 -13.18 -11.71
N ARG A 114 -13.70 -12.51 -11.50
CA ARG A 114 -13.82 -11.39 -10.57
C ARG A 114 -13.48 -11.81 -9.14
N ILE A 115 -13.93 -12.99 -8.69
CA ILE A 115 -13.66 -13.49 -7.35
C ILE A 115 -12.22 -14.00 -7.27
N GLY A 116 -11.83 -14.92 -8.15
CA GLY A 116 -10.51 -15.57 -8.13
C GLY A 116 -9.35 -14.60 -8.23
N ILE A 117 -9.38 -13.67 -9.20
CA ILE A 117 -8.31 -12.69 -9.40
C ILE A 117 -8.23 -11.71 -8.23
N THR A 118 -9.37 -11.23 -7.72
CA THR A 118 -9.40 -10.29 -6.59
C THR A 118 -8.84 -10.92 -5.32
N TRP A 119 -9.18 -12.18 -5.03
CA TRP A 119 -8.59 -12.91 -3.90
C TRP A 119 -7.10 -13.19 -4.08
N LEU A 120 -6.66 -13.55 -5.30
CA LEU A 120 -5.24 -13.76 -5.57
C LEU A 120 -4.45 -12.46 -5.37
N HIS A 121 -4.96 -11.34 -5.86
CA HIS A 121 -4.39 -10.01 -5.63
C HIS A 121 -4.37 -9.67 -4.14
N ALA A 122 -5.47 -9.87 -3.41
CA ALA A 122 -5.55 -9.59 -1.98
C ALA A 122 -4.56 -10.43 -1.14
N LEU A 123 -4.36 -11.70 -1.50
CA LEU A 123 -3.35 -12.56 -0.85
C LEU A 123 -1.94 -12.04 -1.12
N ALA A 124 -1.60 -11.77 -2.38
CA ALA A 124 -0.29 -11.23 -2.75
C ALA A 124 -0.01 -9.86 -2.09
N GLY A 125 -1.02 -8.99 -2.06
CA GLY A 125 -1.01 -7.70 -1.37
C GLY A 125 -0.77 -7.87 0.13
N SER A 126 -1.51 -8.77 0.79
CA SER A 126 -1.36 -9.04 2.22
C SER A 126 0.04 -9.52 2.58
N PHE A 127 0.62 -10.46 1.83
CA PHE A 127 2.02 -10.89 2.03
C PHE A 127 3.01 -9.73 1.86
N THR A 128 2.78 -8.88 0.87
CA THR A 128 3.62 -7.72 0.59
C THR A 128 3.56 -6.68 1.72
N VAL A 129 2.36 -6.38 2.23
CA VAL A 129 2.17 -5.46 3.35
C VAL A 129 2.77 -5.98 4.63
N VAL A 130 2.55 -7.25 4.97
CA VAL A 130 3.14 -7.85 6.17
C VAL A 130 4.67 -7.81 6.10
N SER A 131 5.24 -8.12 4.93
CA SER A 131 6.69 -8.04 4.70
C SER A 131 7.21 -6.61 4.85
N GLY A 132 6.54 -5.63 4.22
CA GLY A 132 6.89 -4.21 4.31
C GLY A 132 6.81 -3.69 5.74
N LEU A 133 5.72 -4.01 6.45
CA LEU A 133 5.52 -3.63 7.85
C LEU A 133 6.62 -4.21 8.73
N TRP A 134 6.94 -5.49 8.56
CA TRP A 134 8.03 -6.12 9.30
C TRP A 134 9.38 -5.44 9.07
N ILE A 135 9.70 -5.14 7.80
CA ILE A 135 10.92 -4.44 7.42
C ILE A 135 11.00 -3.08 8.12
N VAL A 136 9.95 -2.25 8.05
CA VAL A 136 10.00 -0.90 8.65
C VAL A 136 10.03 -0.95 10.18
N LEU A 137 9.35 -1.91 10.81
CA LEU A 137 9.47 -2.14 12.26
C LEU A 137 10.91 -2.54 12.64
N GLN A 138 11.56 -3.38 11.83
CA GLN A 138 12.95 -3.77 12.07
C GLN A 138 13.92 -2.61 11.83
N MET A 139 13.71 -1.81 10.78
CA MET A 139 14.51 -0.60 10.49
C MET A 139 14.44 0.42 11.61
N ASN A 140 13.25 0.63 12.18
CA ASN A 140 13.03 1.56 13.28
C ASN A 140 13.41 0.97 14.66
N GLY A 141 14.03 -0.20 14.70
CA GLY A 141 14.51 -0.82 15.94
C GLY A 141 13.43 -1.38 16.86
N ILE A 142 12.17 -1.42 16.41
CA ILE A 142 11.01 -1.89 17.19
C ILE A 142 11.02 -3.42 17.31
N VAL A 143 11.48 -4.14 16.28
CA VAL A 143 11.54 -5.61 16.32
C VAL A 143 12.60 -6.08 17.34
N PRO A 144 12.21 -6.91 18.33
CA PRO A 144 13.13 -7.49 19.31
C PRO A 144 14.28 -8.25 18.65
N LYS A 145 15.48 -8.18 19.23
CA LYS A 145 16.71 -8.77 18.64
C LYS A 145 16.53 -10.24 18.20
N ARG A 146 15.81 -11.05 18.98
CA ARG A 146 15.54 -12.48 18.69
C ARG A 146 14.69 -12.74 17.45
N TRP A 147 13.93 -11.76 16.98
CA TRP A 147 13.04 -11.89 15.81
C TRP A 147 13.59 -11.18 14.57
N ARG A 148 14.72 -10.47 14.68
CA ARG A 148 15.30 -9.75 13.54
C ARG A 148 15.71 -10.71 12.43
N ILE A 149 15.23 -10.45 11.23
CA ILE A 149 15.56 -11.22 10.03
C ILE A 149 16.97 -10.83 9.59
N LYS A 150 17.90 -11.79 9.53
CA LYS A 150 19.30 -11.55 9.11
C LYS A 150 19.42 -11.22 7.62
N TRP A 151 18.56 -11.81 6.79
CA TRP A 151 18.52 -11.63 5.33
C TRP A 151 17.61 -10.47 4.89
N TRP A 152 17.30 -9.52 5.78
CA TRP A 152 16.31 -8.46 5.55
C TRP A 152 16.55 -7.60 4.30
N LYS A 153 17.78 -7.47 3.81
CA LYS A 153 18.07 -6.77 2.54
C LYS A 153 17.48 -7.48 1.33
N ASN A 154 17.49 -8.83 1.32
CA ASN A 154 16.87 -9.62 0.26
C ASN A 154 15.35 -9.54 0.39
N LEU A 155 14.82 -9.61 1.62
CA LEU A 155 13.40 -9.40 1.89
C LEU A 155 12.95 -8.02 1.39
N MET A 156 13.72 -6.96 1.61
CA MET A 156 13.41 -5.61 1.15
C MET A 156 13.32 -5.52 -0.38
N ARG A 157 14.25 -6.14 -1.11
CA ARG A 157 14.22 -6.20 -2.58
C ARG A 157 13.03 -7.00 -3.09
N ALA A 158 12.77 -8.15 -2.51
CA ALA A 158 11.62 -8.99 -2.84
C ALA A 158 10.29 -8.28 -2.53
N THR A 159 10.23 -7.54 -1.43
CA THR A 159 9.05 -6.75 -1.03
C THR A 159 8.81 -5.60 -2.01
N LEU A 160 9.85 -4.89 -2.46
CA LEU A 160 9.71 -3.86 -3.49
C LEU A 160 9.20 -4.45 -4.82
N ALA A 161 9.72 -5.61 -5.24
CA ALA A 161 9.20 -6.32 -6.40
C ALA A 161 7.73 -6.75 -6.18
N GLY A 162 7.38 -7.23 -4.99
CA GLY A 162 6.02 -7.57 -4.60
C GLY A 162 5.07 -6.36 -4.71
N TYR A 163 5.48 -5.19 -4.23
CA TYR A 163 4.70 -3.96 -4.37
C TYR A 163 4.44 -3.60 -5.82
N TRP A 164 5.44 -3.74 -6.70
CA TRP A 164 5.23 -3.52 -8.14
C TRP A 164 4.30 -4.56 -8.77
N ILE A 165 4.45 -5.84 -8.44
CA ILE A 165 3.58 -6.91 -8.94
C ILE A 165 2.12 -6.66 -8.53
N VAL A 166 1.90 -6.37 -7.24
CA VAL A 166 0.58 -6.07 -6.71
C VAL A 166 0.01 -4.83 -7.38
N ALA A 167 0.78 -3.73 -7.50
CA ALA A 167 0.31 -2.51 -8.15
C ALA A 167 -0.06 -2.70 -9.62
N LEU A 168 0.74 -3.44 -10.39
CA LEU A 168 0.37 -3.78 -11.76
C LEU A 168 -0.90 -4.63 -11.81
N GLY A 169 -1.10 -5.54 -10.85
CA GLY A 169 -2.35 -6.26 -10.68
C GLY A 169 -3.53 -5.36 -10.31
N GLY A 170 -3.31 -4.36 -9.44
CA GLY A 170 -4.32 -3.37 -9.04
C GLY A 170 -4.76 -2.52 -10.23
N ILE A 171 -3.80 -2.00 -10.99
CA ILE A 171 -4.05 -1.26 -12.24
C ILE A 171 -4.81 -2.13 -13.25
N ALA A 172 -4.40 -3.39 -13.43
CA ALA A 172 -5.06 -4.30 -14.36
C ALA A 172 -6.51 -4.59 -13.94
N THR A 173 -6.75 -4.91 -12.66
CA THR A 173 -8.09 -5.15 -12.13
C THR A 173 -8.97 -3.90 -12.24
N TYR A 174 -8.45 -2.72 -11.91
CA TYR A 174 -9.18 -1.47 -12.11
C TYR A 174 -9.63 -1.30 -13.56
N TYR A 175 -8.73 -1.52 -14.53
CA TYR A 175 -9.05 -1.39 -15.95
C TYR A 175 -10.13 -2.41 -16.37
N PHE A 176 -9.94 -3.69 -16.05
CA PHE A 176 -10.87 -4.76 -16.43
C PHE A 176 -12.25 -4.66 -15.79
N TRP A 177 -12.37 -4.12 -14.57
CA TRP A 177 -13.63 -4.08 -13.85
C TRP A 177 -14.44 -2.80 -14.05
N TYR A 178 -13.79 -1.71 -14.45
CA TYR A 178 -14.45 -0.42 -14.55
C TYR A 178 -14.40 0.22 -15.93
N VAL A 179 -13.33 0.00 -16.71
CA VAL A 179 -13.11 0.72 -17.99
C VAL A 179 -13.37 -0.17 -19.20
N GLY A 180 -12.96 -1.44 -19.12
CA GLY A 180 -13.02 -2.43 -20.21
C GLY A 180 -14.30 -3.23 -20.25
#